data_AF-A0AAW1L540-F1
#
_entry.id   AF-A0AAW1L540-F1
#
_cell.length_a   1.000
_cell.length_b   1.000
_cell.length_c   1.000
_cell.angle_alpha   90.00
_cell.angle_beta   90.00
_cell.angle_gamma   90.00
#
_symmetry.space_group_name_H-M   'P 1'
#
loop_
_entity.id
_entity.type
_entity.pdbx_description
1 polymer ?
#
loop_
_entity_poly.entity_id
_entity_poly.type
_entity_poly.pdbx_seq_one_letter_code
_entity_poly.pdbx_strand_id
1 'polypeptide(L)'
;MTDISSAYVNARSLISSLAALRSRIISGGFDFIAITETWLTDAISTDSVSIGGYNLIRNDRATRGGGVAFYITNTLQFDIIRTLTTIEQLWISISAGLLKIALGVVYRPPGSDLEVFLDNFECTLSDMT
;
A
#
# COMPACT_ATOMS: atom_id res chain seq x y z
N MET A 1 -4.50 3.00 -24.78
CA MET A 1 -4.22 3.21 -23.35
C MET A 1 -4.98 2.12 -22.63
N THR A 2 -4.29 1.20 -21.95
CA THR A 2 -4.96 0.18 -21.15
C THR A 2 -5.45 0.85 -19.87
N ASP A 3 -6.73 0.70 -19.57
CA ASP A 3 -7.31 1.22 -18.33
C ASP A 3 -6.64 0.53 -17.14
N ILE A 4 -6.28 1.31 -16.12
CA ILE A 4 -5.69 0.80 -14.88
C ILE A 4 -6.77 0.81 -13.81
N SER A 5 -7.10 -0.39 -13.34
CA SER A 5 -8.11 -0.63 -12.31
C SER A 5 -7.47 -0.68 -10.92
N SER A 6 -8.16 -0.09 -9.94
CA SER A 6 -7.62 -0.05 -8.57
C SER A 6 -8.72 -0.17 -7.51
N ALA A 7 -8.30 -0.57 -6.31
CA ALA A 7 -9.14 -0.57 -5.12
C ALA A 7 -8.38 -0.01 -3.91
N TYR A 8 -9.13 0.51 -2.95
CA TYR A 8 -8.61 0.98 -1.67
C TYR A 8 -9.43 0.39 -0.52
N VAL A 9 -8.75 -0.09 0.52
CA VAL A 9 -9.40 -0.64 1.72
C VAL A 9 -8.66 -0.23 2.99
N ASN A 10 -9.39 0.28 3.98
CA ASN A 10 -8.91 0.27 5.36
C ASN A 10 -9.32 -1.09 5.98
N ALA A 11 -8.35 -1.97 6.24
CA ALA A 11 -8.60 -3.36 6.61
C ALA A 11 -8.90 -3.56 8.10
N ARG A 12 -8.43 -2.65 8.97
CA ARG A 12 -8.50 -2.78 10.44
C ARG A 12 -8.09 -4.17 10.94
N SER A 13 -6.95 -4.67 10.46
CA SER A 13 -6.45 -6.06 10.51
C SER A 13 -6.68 -6.83 9.21
N LEU A 14 -5.60 -6.93 8.43
CA LEU A 14 -5.56 -7.73 7.21
C LEU A 14 -5.77 -9.22 7.49
N ILE A 15 -5.11 -9.77 8.52
CA ILE A 15 -5.24 -11.19 8.88
C ILE A 15 -6.71 -11.55 9.15
N SER A 16 -7.39 -10.72 9.96
CA SER A 16 -8.77 -10.99 10.39
C SER A 16 -9.76 -10.95 9.21
N SER A 17 -9.45 -10.19 8.17
CA SER A 17 -10.29 -9.98 6.99
C SER A 17 -9.78 -10.69 5.73
N LEU A 18 -8.68 -11.45 5.82
CA LEU A 18 -7.93 -11.95 4.67
C LEU A 18 -8.78 -12.81 3.73
N ALA A 19 -9.57 -13.74 4.25
CA ALA A 19 -10.39 -14.63 3.43
C ALA A 19 -11.42 -13.85 2.59
N ALA A 20 -12.10 -12.88 3.22
CA ALA A 20 -13.07 -12.03 2.53
C ALA A 20 -12.41 -11.09 1.52
N LEU A 21 -11.28 -10.47 1.89
CA LEU A 21 -10.51 -9.60 0.99
C LEU A 21 -9.98 -10.37 -0.21
N ARG A 22 -9.40 -11.56 0.02
CA ARG A 22 -8.88 -12.42 -1.04
C ARG A 22 -9.95 -12.76 -2.07
N SER A 23 -11.15 -13.14 -1.62
CA SER A 23 -12.26 -13.41 -2.54
C SER A 23 -12.63 -12.18 -3.37
N ARG A 24 -12.70 -10.99 -2.76
CA ARG A 24 -13.06 -9.74 -3.45
C ARG A 24 -11.99 -9.27 -4.44
N ILE A 25 -10.72 -9.38 -4.05
CA ILE A 25 -9.57 -9.02 -4.87
C ILE A 25 -9.52 -9.91 -6.12
N ILE A 26 -9.63 -11.23 -5.94
CA ILE A 26 -9.61 -12.19 -7.04
C ILE A 26 -10.82 -11.97 -7.97
N SER A 27 -12.02 -11.75 -7.43
CA SER A 27 -13.20 -11.51 -8.26
C SER A 27 -13.18 -10.16 -8.99
N GLY A 28 -12.55 -9.16 -8.38
CA GLY A 28 -12.50 -7.80 -8.93
C GLY A 28 -11.44 -7.64 -10.03
N GLY A 29 -10.37 -8.43 -9.99
CA GLY A 29 -9.32 -8.39 -11.02
C GLY A 29 -8.58 -7.05 -11.09
N PHE A 30 -8.42 -6.36 -9.95
CA PHE A 30 -7.77 -5.04 -9.91
C PHE A 30 -6.27 -5.12 -10.23
N ASP A 31 -5.70 -4.11 -10.90
CA ASP A 31 -4.27 -4.05 -11.18
C ASP A 31 -3.45 -3.78 -9.91
N PHE A 32 -3.99 -2.93 -9.01
CA PHE A 32 -3.44 -2.77 -7.68
C PHE A 32 -4.51 -2.47 -6.63
N ILE A 33 -4.19 -2.82 -5.39
CA ILE A 33 -5.04 -2.60 -4.21
C ILE A 33 -4.20 -1.94 -3.14
N ALA A 34 -4.58 -0.73 -2.75
CA ALA A 34 -3.99 -0.01 -1.63
C ALA A 34 -4.71 -0.41 -0.32
N ILE A 35 -3.94 -0.73 0.72
CA ILE A 35 -4.47 -1.13 2.02
C ILE A 35 -3.87 -0.25 3.12
N THR A 36 -4.73 0.25 4.00
CA THR A 36 -4.34 0.90 5.25
C THR A 36 -4.84 0.09 6.44
N GLU A 37 -4.24 0.32 7.61
CA GLU A 37 -4.53 -0.45 8.82
C GLU A 37 -4.38 -1.96 8.63
N THR A 38 -3.26 -2.36 8.04
CA THR A 38 -2.93 -3.77 7.83
C THR A 38 -2.78 -4.52 9.16
N TRP A 39 -2.28 -3.81 10.18
CA TRP A 39 -1.92 -4.33 11.51
C TRP A 39 -0.96 -5.52 11.43
N LEU A 40 -0.16 -5.55 10.37
CA LEU A 40 0.91 -6.51 10.21
C LEU A 40 2.16 -6.05 10.96
N THR A 41 3.03 -7.01 11.27
CA THR A 41 4.33 -6.80 11.92
C THR A 41 5.35 -7.73 11.29
N ASP A 42 6.64 -7.45 11.46
CA ASP A 42 7.73 -8.30 10.93
C ASP A 42 7.66 -9.77 11.40
N ALA A 43 6.94 -10.05 12.48
CA ALA A 43 6.70 -11.41 12.96
C ALA A 43 5.69 -12.19 12.10
N ILE A 44 4.88 -11.52 11.29
CA ILE A 44 3.90 -12.13 10.39
C ILE A 44 4.54 -12.35 9.03
N SER A 45 4.73 -13.63 8.66
CA SER A 45 5.25 -14.02 7.36
C SER A 45 4.38 -13.49 6.20
N THR A 46 5.03 -12.94 5.18
CA THR A 46 4.39 -12.50 3.92
C THR A 46 3.57 -13.63 3.28
N ASP A 47 4.03 -14.88 3.36
CA ASP A 47 3.32 -16.02 2.77
C ASP A 47 1.94 -16.24 3.39
N SER A 48 1.81 -15.98 4.70
CA SER A 48 0.55 -16.16 5.44
C SER A 48 -0.55 -15.19 5.00
N VAL A 49 -0.16 -14.07 4.38
CA VAL A 49 -1.06 -13.04 3.85
C VAL A 49 -0.93 -12.88 2.34
N SER A 50 -0.32 -13.84 1.65
CA SER A 50 -0.18 -13.79 0.19
C SER A 50 -1.51 -14.02 -0.53
N ILE A 51 -1.69 -13.34 -1.67
CA ILE A 51 -2.82 -13.53 -2.59
C ILE A 51 -2.24 -13.96 -3.94
N GLY A 52 -2.66 -15.13 -4.42
CA GLY A 52 -2.16 -15.67 -5.69
C GLY A 52 -2.42 -14.71 -6.85
N GLY A 53 -1.39 -14.50 -7.68
CA GLY A 53 -1.43 -13.55 -8.80
C GLY A 53 -1.05 -12.11 -8.45
N TYR A 54 -0.76 -11.83 -7.17
CA TYR A 54 -0.37 -10.51 -6.69
C TYR A 54 0.95 -10.52 -5.93
N ASN A 55 1.77 -9.50 -6.15
CA ASN A 55 2.91 -9.13 -5.33
C ASN A 55 2.43 -8.32 -4.12
N LEU A 56 2.95 -8.61 -2.93
CA LEU A 56 2.68 -7.85 -1.72
C LEU A 56 3.87 -6.96 -1.36
N ILE A 57 3.63 -5.66 -1.23
CA ILE A 57 4.56 -4.68 -0.67
C ILE A 57 3.93 -4.13 0.60
N ARG A 58 4.69 -4.03 1.70
CA ARG A 58 4.18 -3.59 3.00
C ARG A 58 5.18 -2.69 3.71
N ASN A 59 4.64 -1.73 4.45
CA ASN A 59 5.33 -0.93 5.44
C ASN A 59 4.60 -1.15 6.76
N ASP A 60 5.20 -1.96 7.60
CA ASP A 60 4.60 -2.37 8.86
C ASP A 60 4.93 -1.38 9.96
N ARG A 61 4.01 -1.24 10.91
CA ARG A 61 4.30 -0.54 12.14
C ARG A 61 4.87 -1.53 13.15
N ALA A 62 5.88 -1.10 13.91
CA ALA A 62 6.47 -1.91 14.98
C ALA A 62 5.47 -2.30 16.10
N THR A 63 4.36 -1.59 16.22
CA THR A 63 3.32 -1.81 17.24
C THR A 63 2.01 -2.24 16.61
N ARG A 64 1.09 -2.76 17.44
CA ARG A 64 -0.28 -3.07 17.00
C ARG A 64 -1.01 -1.81 16.51
N GLY A 65 -1.69 -1.93 15.38
CA GLY A 65 -2.46 -0.85 14.77
C GLY A 65 -1.65 -0.02 13.75
N GLY A 66 -2.27 0.39 12.65
CA GLY A 66 -1.58 1.07 11.54
C GLY A 66 -1.03 0.10 10.49
N GLY A 67 0.02 0.52 9.80
CA GLY A 67 0.65 -0.18 8.67
C GLY A 67 -0.10 0.03 7.36
N VAL A 68 0.65 0.04 6.26
CA VAL A 68 0.13 0.18 4.90
C VAL A 68 0.70 -0.88 3.97
N ALA A 69 -0.03 -1.23 2.92
CA ALA A 69 0.40 -2.22 1.94
C ALA A 69 -0.19 -1.98 0.56
N PHE A 70 0.47 -2.56 -0.45
CA PHE A 70 -0.06 -2.76 -1.79
C PHE A 70 -0.12 -4.24 -2.12
N TYR A 71 -1.23 -4.69 -2.71
CA TYR A 71 -1.23 -5.86 -3.59
C TYR A 71 -1.20 -5.37 -5.03
N ILE A 72 -0.25 -5.85 -5.83
CA ILE A 72 -0.09 -5.43 -7.24
C ILE A 72 -0.09 -6.68 -8.11
N THR A 73 -0.91 -6.72 -9.16
CA THR A 73 -0.96 -7.88 -10.06
C THR A 73 0.43 -8.18 -10.64
N ASN A 74 0.76 -9.47 -10.79
CA ASN A 74 2.05 -9.91 -11.30
C ASN A 74 2.33 -9.43 -12.75
N THR A 75 1.29 -9.01 -13.47
CA THR A 75 1.39 -8.52 -14.84
C THR A 75 1.68 -7.01 -14.93
N LEU A 76 1.52 -6.26 -13.83
CA LEU A 76 1.78 -4.84 -13.79
C LEU A 76 3.23 -4.59 -13.38
N GLN A 77 4.00 -3.96 -14.25
CA GLN A 77 5.37 -3.55 -13.94
C GLN A 77 5.36 -2.32 -13.02
N PHE A 78 6.15 -2.37 -11.96
CA PHE A 78 6.31 -1.28 -11.01
C PHE A 78 7.73 -1.25 -10.44
N ASP A 79 8.14 -0.07 -9.99
CA ASP A 79 9.34 0.13 -9.17
C ASP A 79 8.95 0.71 -7.81
N ILE A 80 9.64 0.30 -6.75
CA ILE A 80 9.44 0.90 -5.42
C ILE A 80 10.13 2.26 -5.38
N ILE A 81 9.40 3.30 -4.99
CA ILE A 81 9.96 4.62 -4.70
C ILE A 81 10.37 4.60 -3.22
N ARG A 82 11.67 4.66 -2.96
CA ARG A 82 12.20 4.71 -1.59
C ARG A 82 11.84 6.05 -0.97
N THR A 83 11.11 6.03 0.14
CA THR A 83 10.77 7.21 0.93
C THR A 83 11.26 7.08 2.36
N LEU A 84 11.36 8.22 3.05
CA LEU A 84 11.59 8.24 4.49
C LEU A 84 10.39 7.59 5.20
N THR A 85 10.66 6.78 6.22
CA THR A 85 9.64 6.05 7.00
C THR A 85 9.12 6.86 8.18
N THR A 86 9.08 8.19 8.06
CA THR A 86 8.64 9.10 9.15
C THR A 86 7.13 9.06 9.36
N ILE A 87 6.37 8.73 8.30
CA ILE A 87 4.92 8.49 8.32
C ILE A 87 4.62 7.11 7.74
N GLU A 88 3.41 6.58 8.00
CA GLU A 88 2.99 5.28 7.50
C GLU A 88 2.59 5.40 6.03
N GLN A 89 3.57 5.20 5.14
CA GLN A 89 3.40 5.36 3.70
C GLN A 89 4.17 4.32 2.87
N LEU A 90 3.70 4.11 1.63
CA LEU A 90 4.40 3.37 0.59
C LEU A 90 4.15 4.05 -0.75
N TRP A 91 5.18 4.03 -1.60
CA TRP A 91 5.12 4.61 -2.92
C TRP A 91 5.74 3.68 -3.95
N ILE A 92 5.09 3.59 -5.11
CA ILE A 92 5.58 2.87 -6.29
C ILE A 92 5.46 3.77 -7.51
N SER A 93 6.26 3.52 -8.53
CA SER A 93 6.02 4.07 -9.86
C SER A 93 5.61 2.98 -10.82
N ILE A 94 4.62 3.27 -11.66
CA ILE A 94 4.21 2.40 -12.76
C ILE A 94 4.38 3.12 -14.10
N SER A 95 4.54 2.36 -15.17
CA SER A 95 4.62 2.89 -16.54
C SER A 95 3.34 2.58 -17.31
N ALA A 96 2.71 3.63 -17.84
CA ALA A 96 1.53 3.55 -18.69
C ALA A 96 1.85 4.17 -20.07
N GLY A 97 2.47 3.38 -20.95
CA GLY A 97 3.03 3.88 -22.21
C GLY A 97 4.19 4.84 -21.95
N LEU A 98 4.06 6.09 -22.38
CA LEU A 98 5.06 7.14 -22.15
C LEU A 98 4.91 7.85 -20.80
N LEU A 99 3.84 7.57 -20.06
CA LEU A 99 3.59 8.18 -18.76
C LEU A 99 4.22 7.35 -17.65
N LYS A 100 4.96 8.00 -16.76
CA LYS A 100 5.37 7.44 -15.47
C LYS A 100 4.46 8.02 -14.39
N ILE A 101 3.78 7.16 -13.64
CA ILE A 101 2.79 7.54 -12.63
C ILE A 101 3.32 7.08 -11.27
N ALA A 102 3.41 7.99 -10.31
CA ALA A 102 3.64 7.65 -8.91
C ALA A 102 2.31 7.32 -8.23
N LEU A 103 2.27 6.20 -7.51
CA LEU A 103 1.13 5.74 -6.73
C LEU A 103 1.54 5.64 -5.26
N GLY A 104 0.78 6.30 -4.39
CA GLY A 104 1.03 6.33 -2.95
C GLY A 104 -0.13 5.79 -2.15
N VAL A 105 0.18 5.07 -1.08
CA VAL A 105 -0.76 4.79 0.01
C VAL A 105 -0.19 5.38 1.29
N VAL A 106 -0.99 6.18 1.99
CA VAL A 106 -0.57 6.90 3.19
C VAL A 106 -1.65 6.75 4.24
N TYR A 107 -1.25 6.54 5.48
CA TYR A 107 -2.13 6.49 6.64
C TYR A 107 -1.63 7.41 7.74
N ARG A 108 -2.56 8.15 8.34
CA ARG A 108 -2.31 8.97 9.52
C ARG A 108 -2.97 8.30 10.72
N PRO A 109 -2.21 7.81 11.71
CA PRO A 109 -2.78 7.24 12.92
C PRO A 109 -3.62 8.24 13.71
N PRO A 110 -4.71 7.79 14.36
CA PRO A 110 -5.48 8.65 15.25
C PRO A 110 -4.58 9.16 16.39
N GLY A 111 -4.66 10.45 16.67
CA GLY A 111 -3.85 11.09 17.72
C GLY A 111 -2.44 11.48 17.29
N SER A 112 -2.01 11.23 16.04
CA SER A 112 -0.79 11.85 15.53
C SER A 112 -0.98 13.36 15.36
N ASP A 113 0.09 14.12 15.57
CA ASP A 113 0.10 15.54 15.26
C ASP A 113 -0.17 15.77 13.76
N LEU A 114 -1.06 16.73 13.45
CA LEU A 114 -1.48 16.99 12.07
C LEU A 114 -0.41 17.79 11.31
N GLU A 115 0.17 18.81 11.93
CA GLU A 115 1.15 19.67 11.29
C GLU A 115 2.41 18.87 10.97
N VAL A 116 2.92 18.10 11.96
CA VAL A 116 4.07 17.21 11.75
C VAL A 116 3.77 16.19 10.65
N PHE A 117 2.57 15.63 10.58
CA PHE A 117 2.21 14.70 9.51
C PHE A 117 2.21 15.38 8.14
N LEU A 118 1.62 16.56 8.02
CA LEU A 118 1.56 17.32 6.76
C LEU A 118 2.97 17.73 6.30
N ASP A 119 3.81 18.23 7.20
CA ASP A 119 5.20 18.59 6.89
C ASP A 119 5.97 17.38 6.32
N ASN A 120 5.86 16.22 6.97
CA ASN A 120 6.52 15.00 6.48
C ASN A 120 5.97 14.51 5.14
N PHE A 121 4.65 14.65 4.93
CA PHE A 121 4.01 14.29 3.67
C PHE A 121 4.45 15.22 2.54
N GLU A 122 4.52 16.54 2.78
CA GLU A 122 5.02 17.53 1.83
C GLU A 122 6.50 17.32 1.48
N CYS A 123 7.34 17.01 2.48
CA CYS A 123 8.73 16.61 2.24
C CYS A 123 8.79 15.38 1.31
N THR A 124 7.95 14.38 1.57
CA THR A 124 7.91 13.17 0.75
C THR A 124 7.51 13.47 -0.70
N LEU A 125 6.51 14.34 -0.92
CA LEU A 125 6.08 14.73 -2.27
C LEU A 125 7.14 15.55 -3.01
N SER A 126 7.85 16.42 -2.29
CA SER A 126 8.95 17.21 -2.85
C SER A 126 10.12 16.35 -3.33
N ASP A 127 10.38 15.22 -2.69
CA ASP A 127 11.41 14.26 -3.10
C ASP A 127 11.04 13.46 -4.37
N MET A 128 9.78 13.52 -4.82
CA MET A 128 9.26 12.77 -5.97
C MET A 128 9.22 13.56 -7.28
N THR A 129 9.46 14.87 -7.24
CA THR A 129 9.48 15.78 -8.40
C THR A 129 10.90 15.99 -8.92
#